data_AF-A0A7Y8II03-F1
#
_entry.id   AF-A0A7Y8II03-F1
#
_cell.length_a   1.000
_cell.length_b   1.000
_cell.length_c   1.000
_cell.angle_alpha   90.00
_cell.angle_beta   90.00
_cell.angle_gamma   90.00
#
_symmetry.space_group_name_H-M   'P 1'
#
loop_
_entity.id
_entity.type
_entity.pdbx_description
1 polymer ?
#
loop_
_entity_poly.entity_id
_entity_poly.type
_entity_poly.pdbx_seq_one_letter_code
_entity_poly.pdbx_strand_id
1 'polypeptide(L)'
;MLSRREKLIRAQKLNMVIRVFFSELGIYMISLFVDLDPRAEEIREGLNITERWTHQDFRNVSEHLKKFQYDIEIQKTRLGVLTEFLMRERDFLVRLLENPFLLEHGSFTDLLRAVFHLTEELAYRKDPDQLPG
;
A
#
# COMPACT_ATOMS: atom_id res chain seq x y z
N MET A 1 18.57 -10.28 -28.18
CA MET A 1 17.23 -9.67 -28.46
C MET A 1 16.10 -10.38 -27.70
N LEU A 2 16.11 -11.72 -27.56
CA LEU A 2 15.14 -12.48 -26.74
C LEU A 2 15.02 -11.96 -25.28
N SER A 3 16.15 -11.72 -24.64
CA SER A 3 16.22 -11.28 -23.23
C SER A 3 15.55 -9.93 -22.94
N ARG A 4 15.52 -9.00 -23.89
CA ARG A 4 14.86 -7.69 -23.71
C ARG A 4 13.34 -7.84 -23.78
N ARG A 5 12.84 -8.69 -24.67
CA ARG A 5 11.41 -8.99 -24.82
C ARG A 5 10.88 -9.74 -23.59
N GLU A 6 11.63 -10.70 -23.08
CA GLU A 6 11.28 -11.43 -21.84
C GLU A 6 11.22 -10.50 -20.63
N LYS A 7 12.21 -9.61 -20.46
CA LYS A 7 12.18 -8.59 -19.40
C LYS A 7 10.96 -7.68 -19.52
N LEU A 8 10.58 -7.28 -20.73
CA LEU A 8 9.42 -6.42 -20.97
C LEU A 8 8.10 -7.14 -20.63
N ILE A 9 7.96 -8.40 -21.04
CA ILE A 9 6.79 -9.22 -20.69
C ILE A 9 6.69 -9.41 -19.17
N ARG A 10 7.81 -9.69 -18.49
CA ARG A 10 7.84 -9.81 -17.03
C ARG A 10 7.41 -8.51 -16.34
N ALA A 11 7.94 -7.36 -16.78
CA ALA A 11 7.54 -6.06 -16.26
C ALA A 11 6.04 -5.77 -16.47
N GLN A 12 5.50 -6.10 -17.65
CA GLN A 12 4.07 -5.95 -17.92
C GLN A 12 3.21 -6.85 -17.02
N LYS A 13 3.63 -8.10 -16.79
CA LYS A 13 2.93 -9.03 -15.89
C LYS A 13 2.99 -8.56 -14.44
N LEU A 14 4.15 -8.09 -13.97
CA LEU A 14 4.28 -7.49 -12.64
C LEU A 14 3.37 -6.27 -12.47
N ASN A 15 3.28 -5.40 -13.49
CA ASN A 15 2.35 -4.27 -13.47
C ASN A 15 0.87 -4.69 -13.40
N MET A 16 0.49 -5.87 -13.91
CA MET A 16 -0.86 -6.41 -13.70
C MET A 16 -1.06 -6.78 -12.23
N VAL A 17 -0.10 -7.46 -11.62
CA VAL A 17 -0.14 -7.85 -10.20
C VAL A 17 -0.24 -6.62 -9.29
N ILE A 18 0.57 -5.59 -9.57
CA ILE A 18 0.51 -4.30 -8.86
C ILE A 18 -0.89 -3.68 -8.95
N ARG A 19 -1.50 -3.67 -10.14
CA ARG A 19 -2.85 -3.13 -10.31
C ARG A 19 -3.89 -3.88 -9.49
N VAL A 20 -3.85 -5.22 -9.48
CA VAL A 20 -4.76 -6.04 -8.68
C VAL A 20 -4.53 -5.79 -7.19
N PHE A 21 -3.27 -5.71 -6.74
CA PHE A 21 -2.99 -5.36 -5.35
C PHE A 21 -3.60 -4.01 -4.94
N PHE A 22 -3.44 -2.98 -5.76
CA PHE A 22 -4.02 -1.67 -5.45
C PHE A 22 -5.55 -1.64 -5.52
N SER A 23 -6.18 -2.41 -6.41
CA SER A 23 -7.64 -2.48 -6.51
C SER A 23 -8.28 -3.20 -5.33
N GLU A 24 -7.66 -4.28 -4.83
CA GLU A 24 -8.22 -5.09 -3.73
C GLU A 24 -7.82 -4.55 -2.35
N LEU A 25 -6.58 -4.06 -2.20
CA LEU A 25 -5.99 -3.74 -0.90
C LEU A 25 -5.45 -2.32 -0.82
N GLY A 26 -4.55 -1.97 -1.74
CA GLY A 26 -3.69 -0.80 -1.58
C GLY A 26 -4.46 0.52 -1.44
N ILE A 27 -5.53 0.73 -2.22
CA ILE A 27 -6.33 1.97 -2.16
C ILE A 27 -7.05 2.09 -0.81
N TYR A 28 -7.64 1.00 -0.32
CA TYR A 28 -8.31 1.00 0.97
C TYR A 28 -7.32 1.25 2.12
N MET A 29 -6.16 0.60 2.08
CA MET A 29 -5.09 0.82 3.06
C MET A 29 -4.58 2.26 3.05
N ILE A 30 -4.40 2.87 1.87
CA ILE A 30 -4.03 4.29 1.78
C ILE A 30 -5.09 5.16 2.44
N SER A 31 -6.39 4.93 2.16
CA SER A 31 -7.47 5.68 2.80
C SER A 31 -7.41 5.55 4.32
N LEU A 32 -7.26 4.33 4.81
CA LEU A 32 -7.20 4.05 6.24
C LEU A 32 -6.00 4.73 6.89
N PHE A 33 -4.80 4.66 6.29
CA PHE A 33 -3.62 5.30 6.87
C PHE A 33 -3.66 6.83 6.78
N VAL A 34 -4.21 7.40 5.72
CA VAL A 34 -4.43 8.86 5.64
C VAL A 34 -5.36 9.32 6.75
N ASP A 35 -6.42 8.59 7.07
CA ASP A 35 -7.33 8.98 8.16
C ASP A 35 -6.68 8.87 9.56
N LEU A 36 -5.54 8.17 9.68
CA LEU A 36 -4.78 8.01 10.92
C LEU A 36 -3.60 8.98 11.05
N ASP A 37 -3.25 9.68 9.98
CA ASP A 37 -2.18 10.66 10.02
C ASP A 37 -2.73 11.98 10.60
N PRO A 38 -2.25 12.43 11.77
CA PRO A 38 -2.68 13.71 12.36
C PRO A 38 -2.38 14.92 11.46
N ARG A 39 -1.49 14.76 10.48
CA ARG A 39 -1.11 15.78 9.49
C ARG A 39 -1.77 15.57 8.14
N ALA A 40 -2.74 14.66 8.02
CA ALA A 40 -3.41 14.34 6.75
C ALA A 40 -4.02 15.56 6.04
N GLU A 41 -4.53 16.53 6.81
CA GLU A 41 -5.11 17.75 6.25
C GLU A 41 -4.08 18.61 5.50
N GLU A 42 -2.80 18.59 5.89
CA GLU A 42 -1.71 19.27 5.17
C GLU A 42 -1.54 18.73 3.74
N ILE A 43 -1.84 17.45 3.54
CA ILE A 43 -1.73 16.79 2.24
C ILE A 43 -3.01 16.95 1.42
N ARG A 44 -4.18 16.95 2.08
CA ARG A 44 -5.50 17.03 1.43
C ARG A 44 -5.67 18.31 0.62
N GLU A 45 -5.17 19.45 1.12
CA GLU A 45 -5.23 20.72 0.40
C GLU A 45 -4.51 20.67 -0.97
N GLY A 46 -3.42 19.89 -1.08
CA GLY A 46 -2.66 19.69 -2.30
C GLY A 46 -3.21 18.60 -3.24
N LEU A 47 -4.19 17.81 -2.79
CA LEU A 47 -4.70 16.62 -3.49
C LEU A 47 -6.07 16.81 -4.15
N ASN A 48 -6.52 18.06 -4.34
CA ASN A 48 -7.73 18.38 -5.10
C ASN A 48 -7.54 18.13 -6.60
N ILE A 49 -7.54 16.86 -6.99
CA ILE A 49 -7.42 16.40 -8.38
C ILE A 49 -8.67 16.84 -9.14
N THR A 50 -8.48 17.75 -10.08
CA THR A 50 -9.54 18.23 -10.99
C THR A 50 -9.11 18.00 -12.43
N GLU A 51 -10.06 18.05 -13.37
CA GLU A 51 -9.80 17.93 -14.81
C GLU A 51 -8.81 18.99 -15.35
N ARG A 52 -8.49 20.01 -14.55
CA ARG A 52 -7.58 21.11 -14.89
C ARG A 52 -6.11 20.83 -14.57
N TRP A 53 -5.80 19.70 -13.94
CA TRP A 53 -4.43 19.38 -13.55
C TRP A 53 -3.51 19.27 -14.77
N THR A 54 -2.45 20.05 -14.75
CA THR A 54 -1.36 19.94 -15.72
C THR A 54 -0.37 18.86 -15.28
N HIS A 55 0.49 18.44 -16.22
CA HIS A 55 1.63 17.58 -15.87
C HIS A 55 2.57 18.20 -14.82
N GLN A 56 2.63 19.54 -14.75
CA GLN A 56 3.45 20.21 -13.73
C GLN A 56 2.81 20.12 -12.35
N ASP A 57 1.48 20.25 -12.25
CA ASP A 57 0.75 20.11 -11.00
C ASP A 57 0.93 18.69 -10.43
N PHE A 58 0.82 17.68 -11.28
CA PHE A 58 1.08 16.28 -10.90
C PHE A 58 2.51 16.08 -10.38
N ARG A 59 3.52 16.67 -11.05
CA ARG A 59 4.91 16.60 -10.58
C ARG A 59 5.10 17.29 -9.24
N ASN A 60 4.53 18.48 -9.06
CA ASN A 60 4.65 19.24 -7.82
C ASN A 60 4.07 18.46 -6.64
N VAL A 61 2.87 17.90 -6.81
CA VAL A 61 2.23 17.07 -5.79
C VAL A 61 3.03 15.80 -5.54
N SER A 62 3.51 15.11 -6.58
CA SER A 62 4.35 13.92 -6.41
C SER A 62 5.63 14.21 -5.61
N GLU A 63 6.30 15.33 -5.86
CA GLU A 63 7.48 15.75 -5.10
C GLU A 63 7.15 16.17 -3.67
N HIS A 64 5.98 16.78 -3.46
CA HIS A 64 5.49 17.09 -2.12
C HIS A 64 5.23 15.82 -1.30
N LEU A 65 4.48 14.86 -1.86
CA LEU A 65 4.19 13.57 -1.22
C LEU A 65 5.45 12.78 -0.86
N LYS A 66 6.50 12.82 -1.69
CA LYS A 66 7.77 12.16 -1.41
C LYS A 66 8.54 12.74 -0.22
N LYS A 67 8.36 14.05 0.04
CA LYS A 67 9.02 14.76 1.14
C LYS A 67 8.18 14.78 2.41
N PHE A 68 6.89 14.54 2.27
CA PHE A 68 5.97 14.47 3.39
C PHE A 68 6.38 13.33 4.31
N GLN A 69 6.57 13.65 5.58
CA GLN A 69 6.77 12.62 6.59
C GLN A 69 5.39 12.17 7.03
N TYR A 70 5.05 10.92 6.76
CA TYR A 70 3.80 10.34 7.24
C TYR A 70 3.94 10.02 8.73
N ASP A 71 2.89 10.26 9.50
CA ASP A 71 2.77 9.76 10.87
C ASP A 71 1.55 8.86 11.01
N ILE A 72 1.54 8.00 12.03
CA ILE A 72 0.39 7.15 12.32
C ILE A 72 0.08 7.29 13.80
N GLU A 73 -1.06 7.91 14.11
CA GLU A 73 -1.56 7.97 15.47
C GLU A 73 -2.26 6.65 15.81
N ILE A 74 -1.48 5.64 16.20
CA ILE A 74 -1.97 4.27 16.44
C ILE A 74 -3.09 4.22 17.50
N GLN A 75 -3.10 5.17 18.44
CA GLN A 75 -4.17 5.27 19.45
C GLN A 75 -5.55 5.66 18.88
N LYS A 76 -5.58 6.32 17.72
CA LYS A 76 -6.82 6.58 16.96
C LYS A 76 -7.16 5.44 16.01
N THR A 77 -6.25 4.48 15.82
CA THR A 77 -6.46 3.34 14.94
C THR A 77 -7.48 2.39 15.54
N ARG A 78 -8.57 2.16 14.80
CA ARG A 78 -9.41 0.99 15.00
C ARG A 78 -8.66 -0.23 14.47
N LEU A 79 -7.67 -0.71 15.22
CA LEU A 79 -6.84 -1.85 14.83
C LEU A 79 -7.72 -3.08 14.57
N GLY A 80 -8.86 -3.21 15.24
CA GLY A 80 -9.89 -4.20 14.91
C GLY A 80 -10.37 -4.15 13.44
N VAL A 81 -10.65 -2.96 12.89
CA VAL A 81 -11.12 -2.80 11.49
C VAL A 81 -10.01 -3.17 10.50
N LEU A 82 -8.79 -2.72 10.76
CA LEU A 82 -7.62 -3.08 9.95
C LEU A 82 -7.34 -4.59 10.00
N THR A 83 -7.43 -5.17 11.19
CA THR A 83 -7.26 -6.62 11.42
C THR A 83 -8.30 -7.41 10.65
N GLU A 84 -9.60 -7.09 10.80
CA GLU A 84 -10.67 -7.79 10.10
C GLU A 84 -10.48 -7.74 8.58
N PHE A 85 -10.15 -6.56 8.05
CA PHE A 85 -9.88 -6.36 6.65
C PHE A 85 -8.69 -7.20 6.16
N LEU A 86 -7.53 -7.08 6.80
CA LEU A 86 -6.32 -7.80 6.40
C LEU A 86 -6.46 -9.32 6.54
N MET A 87 -7.20 -9.79 7.54
CA MET A 87 -7.52 -11.21 7.71
C MET A 87 -8.40 -11.75 6.60
N ARG A 88 -9.39 -10.98 6.13
CA ARG A 88 -10.22 -11.37 4.99
C ARG A 88 -9.41 -11.49 3.71
N GLU A 89 -8.43 -10.60 3.51
CA GLU A 89 -7.58 -10.59 2.32
C GLU A 89 -6.33 -11.48 2.43
N ARG A 90 -6.18 -12.25 3.53
CA ARG A 90 -4.99 -13.06 3.80
C ARG A 90 -4.68 -14.07 2.70
N ASP A 91 -5.68 -14.82 2.24
CA ASP A 91 -5.50 -15.81 1.17
C ASP A 91 -5.11 -15.14 -0.16
N PHE A 92 -5.60 -13.92 -0.40
CA PHE A 92 -5.21 -13.13 -1.56
C PHE A 92 -3.74 -12.70 -1.48
N LEU A 93 -3.27 -12.22 -0.32
CA LEU A 93 -1.86 -11.88 -0.10
C LEU A 93 -0.92 -13.09 -0.32
N VAL A 94 -1.30 -14.29 0.16
CA VAL A 94 -0.54 -15.52 -0.07
C VAL A 94 -0.43 -15.81 -1.56
N ARG A 95 -1.53 -15.75 -2.31
CA ARG A 95 -1.53 -15.96 -3.77
C ARG A 95 -0.67 -14.94 -4.52
N LEU A 96 -0.61 -13.69 -4.04
CA LEU A 96 0.29 -12.70 -4.61
C LEU A 96 1.76 -13.05 -4.36
N LEU A 97 2.10 -13.51 -3.14
CA LEU A 97 3.47 -13.91 -2.78
C LEU A 97 3.96 -15.14 -3.56
N GLU A 98 3.07 -16.05 -3.91
CA GLU A 98 3.36 -17.21 -4.76
C GLU A 98 3.58 -16.84 -6.24
N ASN A 99 3.32 -15.59 -6.63
CA ASN A 99 3.39 -15.19 -8.04
C ASN A 99 4.84 -15.20 -8.57
N PRO A 100 5.14 -16.00 -9.62
CA PRO A 100 6.51 -16.19 -10.11
C PRO A 100 7.12 -14.94 -10.78
N PHE A 101 6.29 -13.92 -11.06
CA PHE A 101 6.76 -12.67 -11.64
C PHE A 101 7.27 -11.67 -10.60
N LEU A 102 7.03 -11.89 -9.30
CA LEU A 102 7.65 -11.10 -8.24
C LEU A 102 9.18 -11.16 -8.34
N LEU A 103 9.82 -10.06 -7.96
CA LEU A 103 11.27 -9.94 -7.91
C LEU A 103 11.69 -9.98 -6.44
N GLU A 104 12.71 -10.76 -6.11
CA GLU A 104 13.15 -10.90 -4.71
C GLU A 104 13.54 -9.57 -4.03
N HIS A 105 14.03 -8.60 -4.83
CA HIS A 105 14.50 -7.28 -4.40
C HIS A 105 13.74 -6.12 -5.09
N GLY A 106 12.44 -6.30 -5.34
CA GLY A 106 11.59 -5.24 -5.89
C GLY A 106 10.85 -4.48 -4.79
N SER A 107 10.77 -3.15 -4.89
CA SER A 107 10.04 -2.31 -3.92
C SER A 107 8.59 -2.76 -3.69
N PHE A 108 7.91 -3.26 -4.74
CA PHE A 108 6.58 -3.83 -4.61
C PHE A 108 6.56 -5.15 -3.82
N THR A 109 7.56 -6.01 -4.01
CA THR A 109 7.68 -7.26 -3.26
C THR A 109 7.92 -6.97 -1.78
N ASP A 110 8.76 -5.97 -1.47
CA ASP A 110 9.01 -5.56 -0.09
C ASP A 110 7.75 -4.98 0.56
N LEU A 111 6.99 -4.16 -0.18
CA LEU A 111 5.67 -3.68 0.27
C LEU A 111 4.71 -4.84 0.56
N LEU A 112 4.58 -5.80 -0.37
CA LEU A 112 3.70 -6.95 -0.22
C LEU A 112 4.08 -7.79 1.00
N ARG A 113 5.38 -8.01 1.23
CA ARG A 113 5.90 -8.69 2.42
C ARG A 113 5.57 -7.91 3.71
N ALA A 114 5.78 -6.59 3.71
CA ALA A 114 5.47 -5.76 4.87
C ALA A 114 3.98 -5.83 5.24
N VAL A 115 3.09 -5.77 4.25
CA VAL A 115 1.64 -5.93 4.47
C VAL A 115 1.33 -7.31 5.01
N PHE A 116 1.94 -8.37 4.45
CA PHE A 116 1.73 -9.73 4.94
C PHE A 116 2.22 -9.93 6.38
N HIS A 117 3.39 -9.39 6.72
CA HIS A 117 3.91 -9.43 8.10
C HIS A 117 2.98 -8.70 9.08
N LEU A 118 2.45 -7.53 8.69
CA LEU A 118 1.44 -6.83 9.48
C LEU A 118 0.19 -7.68 9.68
N THR A 119 -0.32 -8.33 8.62
CA THR A 119 -1.48 -9.24 8.73
C THR A 119 -1.23 -10.36 9.73
N GLU A 120 -0.07 -11.04 9.64
CA GLU A 120 0.27 -12.13 10.56
C GLU A 120 0.42 -11.61 11.98
N GLU A 121 1.10 -10.48 12.20
CA GLU A 121 1.25 -9.89 13.53
C GLU A 121 -0.11 -9.60 14.18
N LEU A 122 -1.04 -9.00 13.42
CA LEU A 122 -2.39 -8.71 13.90
C LEU A 122 -3.20 -10.00 14.16
N ALA A 123 -3.03 -11.03 13.32
CA ALA A 123 -3.69 -12.32 13.50
C ALA A 123 -3.31 -13.04 14.79
N TYR A 124 -2.07 -12.87 15.26
CA TYR A 124 -1.57 -13.46 16.49
C TYR A 124 -2.05 -12.74 17.76
N ARG A 125 -2.61 -11.53 17.66
CA ARG A 125 -3.09 -10.77 18.82
C ARG A 125 -4.41 -11.35 19.33
N LYS A 126 -4.48 -11.60 20.64
CA LYS A 126 -5.73 -12.02 21.32
C LYS A 126 -6.75 -10.90 21.42
N ASP A 127 -6.27 -9.66 21.51
CA ASP A 127 -7.05 -8.43 21.44
C ASP A 127 -6.32 -7.47 20.48
N PRO A 128 -6.86 -7.22 19.28
CA PRO A 128 -6.20 -6.39 18.28
C PRO A 128 -6.10 -4.91 18.69
N ASP A 129 -6.94 -4.45 19.61
CA ASP A 129 -6.93 -3.05 20.08
C ASP A 129 -5.99 -2.83 21.27
N GLN A 130 -5.39 -3.89 21.83
CA GLN A 130 -4.32 -3.74 22.81
C GLN A 130 -2.94 -3.66 22.12
N LEU A 131 -2.28 -2.52 22.30
CA LEU A 131 -0.86 -2.39 22.03
C LEU A 131 -0.07 -2.95 23.23
N PRO A 132 1.02 -3.69 23.00
CA PRO A 132 2.02 -3.86 24.05
C PRO A 132 2.52 -2.46 24.41
N GLY A 133 2.34 -2.08 25.67
CA GLY A 133 2.86 -0.83 26.23
C GLY A 133 4.38 -0.78 26.27
#